data_AF-A0AAN1M8N6-F1
#
_entry.id   AF-A0AAN1M8N6-F1
#
_cell.length_a   1.000
_cell.length_b   1.000
_cell.length_c   1.000
_cell.angle_alpha   90.00
_cell.angle_beta   90.00
_cell.angle_gamma   90.00
#
_symmetry.space_group_name_H-M   'P 1'
#
loop_
_entity.id
_entity.type
_entity.pdbx_description
1 polymer ?
#
loop_
_entity_poly.entity_id
_entity_poly.type
_entity_poly.pdbx_seq_one_letter_code
_entity_poly.pdbx_strand_id
1 'polypeptide(L)'
;MNASYAVIENGMVVNVIVWDGEAEFTVPDNQQLINISDISEQPGIGWVYSDGGFTAPPTQERSHDELVADAEQKKQSLLDAAMANISVIQLKLQAGRKLTQEETTRLNVVLDYIEAVTATDTSTAPDIIWPVFPASR
;
A
#
# COMPACT_ATOMS: atom_id res chain seq x y z
N MET A 1 3.47 2.06 37.96
CA MET A 1 2.77 2.28 36.66
C MET A 1 3.87 2.54 35.67
N ASN A 2 3.89 1.83 34.54
CA ASN A 2 4.93 2.01 33.53
C ASN A 2 4.59 3.23 32.68
N ALA A 3 5.55 4.12 32.47
CA ALA A 3 5.41 5.30 31.63
C ALA A 3 6.28 5.16 30.38
N SER A 4 5.78 5.65 29.26
CA SER A 4 6.52 5.71 27.99
C SER A 4 7.23 7.05 27.88
N TYR A 5 8.48 7.01 27.44
CA TYR A 5 9.32 8.19 27.23
C TYR A 5 9.93 8.19 25.83
N ALA A 6 9.85 9.32 25.14
CA ALA A 6 10.63 9.58 23.94
C ALA A 6 12.04 10.05 24.34
N VAL A 7 13.06 9.41 23.78
CA VAL A 7 14.46 9.82 23.89
C VAL A 7 14.78 10.71 22.70
N ILE A 8 15.11 11.97 22.97
CA ILE A 8 15.37 12.99 21.97
C ILE A 8 16.86 13.32 21.95
N GLU A 9 17.47 13.28 20.78
CA GLU A 9 18.85 13.69 20.53
C GLU A 9 18.86 14.71 19.38
N ASN A 10 19.47 15.88 19.59
CA ASN A 10 19.48 16.99 18.61
C ASN A 10 18.07 17.40 18.09
N GLY A 11 17.04 17.34 18.94
CA GLY A 11 15.67 17.69 18.57
C GLY A 11 14.94 16.61 17.77
N MET A 12 15.49 15.39 17.67
CA MET A 12 14.85 14.25 17.00
C MET A 12 14.66 13.09 17.98
N VAL A 13 13.51 12.42 17.91
CA VAL A 13 13.27 11.18 18.64
C VAL A 13 14.14 10.07 18.05
N VAL A 14 15.09 9.57 18.84
CA VAL A 14 16.00 8.49 18.45
C VAL A 14 15.60 7.14 19.04
N ASN A 15 14.78 7.15 20.11
CA ASN A 15 14.28 5.94 20.75
C ASN A 15 12.97 6.21 21.52
N VAL A 16 12.20 5.16 21.80
CA VAL A 16 11.06 5.19 22.71
C VAL A 16 11.23 4.08 23.74
N ILE A 17 11.25 4.44 25.02
CA ILE A 17 11.48 3.51 26.13
C ILE A 17 10.28 3.46 27.05
N VAL A 18 10.08 2.32 27.69
CA VAL A 18 9.10 2.15 28.77
C VAL A 18 9.87 2.01 30.07
N TRP A 19 9.54 2.84 31.05
CA TRP A 19 10.24 2.89 32.32
C TRP A 19 9.26 2.90 33.49
N ASP A 20 9.59 2.12 34.52
CA ASP A 20 8.78 1.94 35.73
C ASP A 20 9.15 2.93 36.85
N GLY A 21 10.23 3.70 36.70
CA GLY A 21 10.70 4.66 37.67
C GLY A 21 11.54 4.07 38.81
N GLU A 22 11.75 2.74 38.82
CA GLU A 22 12.45 2.05 39.92
C GLU A 22 13.92 1.81 39.62
N ALA A 23 14.27 1.51 38.37
CA ALA A 23 15.65 1.33 37.95
C ALA A 23 16.39 2.68 37.82
N GLU A 24 17.59 2.79 38.41
CA GLU A 24 18.46 3.93 38.16
C GLU A 24 18.89 3.97 36.68
N PHE A 25 18.57 5.06 36.01
CA PHE A 25 18.91 5.32 34.62
C PHE A 25 19.55 6.71 34.51
N THR A 26 20.69 6.79 33.81
CA THR A 26 21.36 8.07 33.53
C THR A 26 21.09 8.47 32.09
N VAL A 27 20.47 9.63 31.90
CA VAL A 27 20.31 10.24 30.56
C VAL A 27 21.61 10.96 30.22
N PRO A 28 22.25 10.66 29.07
CA PRO A 28 23.39 11.44 28.60
C PRO A 28 23.05 12.92 28.43
N ASP A 29 24.03 13.81 28.62
CA ASP A 29 23.83 15.27 28.52
C ASP A 29 23.30 15.74 27.15
N ASN A 30 23.52 14.96 26.09
CA ASN A 30 23.05 15.23 24.73
C ASN A 30 21.66 14.67 24.43
N GLN A 31 21.01 14.05 25.42
CA GLN A 31 19.70 13.43 25.27
C GLN A 31 18.67 14.04 26.24
N GLN A 32 17.42 14.06 25.80
CA GLN A 32 16.29 14.54 26.57
C GLN A 32 15.21 13.46 26.63
N LEU A 33 14.65 13.22 27.81
CA LEU A 33 13.48 12.35 27.99
C LEU A 33 12.22 13.19 28.10
N ILE A 34 11.24 12.89 27.25
CA ILE A 34 9.89 13.46 27.34
C ILE A 34 8.89 12.35 27.60
N ASN A 35 8.09 12.49 28.65
CA ASN A 35 7.01 11.56 28.93
C ASN A 35 5.93 11.70 27.85
N ILE A 36 5.63 10.60 27.16
CA ILE A 36 4.66 10.54 26.06
C ILE A 36 3.43 9.70 26.41
N SER A 37 3.28 9.30 27.68
CA SER A 37 2.22 8.39 28.13
C SER A 37 0.82 8.97 27.95
N ASP A 38 0.70 10.29 28.08
CA ASP A 38 -0.57 11.02 27.99
C ASP A 38 -0.78 11.69 26.61
N ILE A 39 0.10 11.44 25.64
CA ILE A 39 0.00 12.01 24.30
C ILE A 39 -0.88 11.09 23.43
N SER A 40 -1.87 11.66 22.76
CA SER A 40 -2.81 10.91 21.89
C SER A 40 -2.12 10.29 20.67
N GLU A 41 -1.21 11.04 20.06
CA GLU A 41 -0.41 10.59 18.92
C GLU A 41 1.00 10.26 19.41
N GLN A 42 1.29 8.98 19.61
CA GLN A 42 2.54 8.54 20.19
C GLN A 42 3.71 8.83 19.23
N PRO A 43 4.67 9.69 19.62
CA PRO A 43 5.82 9.99 18.80
C PRO A 43 6.68 8.73 18.59
N GLY A 44 7.12 8.53 17.36
CA GLY A 44 8.01 7.44 16.98
C GLY A 44 9.43 7.91 16.71
N ILE A 45 10.33 6.96 16.46
CA ILE A 45 11.69 7.25 16.00
C ILE A 45 11.63 8.07 14.69
N GLY A 46 12.47 9.09 14.58
CA GLY A 46 12.54 10.00 13.43
C GLY A 46 11.61 11.21 13.51
N TRP A 47 10.78 11.31 14.55
CA TRP A 47 9.95 12.49 14.79
C TRP A 47 10.80 13.66 15.29
N VAL A 48 10.45 14.87 14.88
CA VAL A 48 11.08 16.10 15.37
C VAL A 48 10.36 16.57 16.63
N TYR A 49 11.12 16.90 17.67
CA TYR A 49 10.61 17.52 18.89
C TYR A 49 11.07 18.97 18.97
N SER A 50 10.12 19.89 18.95
CA SER A 50 10.37 21.33 18.98
C SER A 50 9.20 22.04 19.66
N ASP A 51 9.50 23.02 20.53
CA ASP A 51 8.50 23.85 21.22
C ASP A 51 7.41 23.06 21.98
N GLY A 52 7.77 21.90 22.54
CA GLY A 52 6.84 21.03 23.28
C GLY A 52 5.93 20.16 22.38
N GLY A 53 6.07 20.27 21.06
CA GLY A 53 5.33 19.48 20.07
C GLY A 53 6.19 18.43 19.40
N PHE A 54 5.56 17.32 19.01
CA PHE A 54 6.16 16.29 18.16
C PHE A 54 5.60 16.41 16.75
N THR A 55 6.48 16.45 15.76
CA THR A 55 6.14 16.49 14.35
C THR A 55 6.63 15.22 13.70
N ALA A 56 5.74 14.43 13.11
CA ALA A 56 6.10 13.26 12.34
C ALA A 56 7.03 13.66 11.18
N PRO A 57 8.03 12.83 10.83
CA PRO A 57 8.72 13.04 9.57
C PRO A 57 7.68 13.03 8.44
N PRO A 58 7.87 13.81 7.36
CA PRO A 58 6.97 13.74 6.23
C PRO A 58 6.94 12.27 5.76
N THR A 59 5.78 11.64 5.83
CA THR A 59 5.54 10.39 5.10
C THR A 59 5.93 10.69 3.66
N GLN A 60 6.81 9.89 3.08
CA GLN A 60 7.06 9.94 1.64
C GLN A 60 5.74 9.54 0.97
N GLU A 61 4.87 10.52 0.76
CA GLU A 61 3.70 10.37 -0.08
C GLU A 61 4.24 10.03 -1.46
N ARG A 62 3.94 8.81 -1.92
CA ARG A 62 4.34 8.38 -3.26
C ARG A 62 3.90 9.45 -4.24
N SER A 63 4.83 9.87 -5.09
CA SER A 63 4.53 10.88 -6.09
C SER A 63 3.39 10.38 -6.99
N HIS A 64 2.66 11.33 -7.57
CA HIS A 64 1.61 10.97 -8.53
C HIS A 64 2.16 10.09 -9.66
N ASP A 65 3.37 10.36 -10.13
CA ASP A 65 4.04 9.52 -11.15
C ASP A 65 4.27 8.07 -10.68
N GLU A 66 4.66 7.86 -9.42
CA GLU A 66 4.77 6.51 -8.84
C GLU A 66 3.40 5.82 -8.71
N LEU A 67 2.36 6.57 -8.34
CA LEU A 67 1.00 6.05 -8.27
C LEU A 67 0.47 5.64 -9.65
N VAL A 68 0.77 6.41 -10.69
CA VAL A 68 0.43 6.11 -12.08
C VAL A 68 1.22 4.89 -12.58
N ALA A 69 2.51 4.78 -12.25
CA ALA A 69 3.33 3.64 -12.62
C ALA A 69 2.79 2.32 -12.00
N ASP A 70 2.42 2.35 -10.73
CA ASP A 70 1.79 1.23 -10.05
C ASP A 70 0.43 0.86 -10.66
N ALA A 71 -0.37 1.87 -11.02
CA ALA A 71 -1.64 1.66 -11.69
C ALA A 71 -1.46 0.98 -13.05
N GLU A 72 -0.46 1.37 -13.83
CA GLU A 72 -0.16 0.75 -15.12
C GLU A 72 0.34 -0.70 -14.95
N GLN A 73 1.16 -0.96 -13.93
CA GLN A 73 1.57 -2.33 -13.60
C GLN A 73 0.37 -3.21 -13.22
N LYS A 74 -0.58 -2.67 -12.46
CA LYS A 74 -1.82 -3.35 -12.12
C LYS A 74 -2.67 -3.62 -13.37
N LYS A 75 -2.80 -2.64 -14.27
CA LYS A 75 -3.49 -2.80 -15.56
C LYS A 75 -2.92 -3.98 -16.35
N GLN A 76 -1.59 -4.04 -16.49
CA GLN A 76 -0.94 -5.15 -17.18
C GLN A 76 -1.23 -6.50 -16.51
N SER A 77 -1.16 -6.55 -15.17
CA SER A 77 -1.44 -7.78 -14.41
C SER A 77 -2.88 -8.29 -14.62
N LEU A 78 -3.85 -7.37 -14.72
CA LEU A 78 -5.25 -7.72 -14.99
C LEU A 78 -5.46 -8.24 -16.40
N LEU A 79 -4.77 -7.66 -17.39
CA LEU A 79 -4.79 -8.11 -18.78
C LEU A 79 -4.16 -9.51 -18.91
N ASP A 80 -3.01 -9.75 -18.26
CA ASP A 80 -2.34 -11.04 -18.27
C ASP A 80 -3.22 -12.14 -17.65
N ALA A 81 -3.87 -11.83 -16.51
CA ALA A 81 -4.81 -12.74 -15.87
C ALA A 81 -6.02 -13.06 -16.76
N ALA A 82 -6.54 -12.07 -17.49
CA ALA A 82 -7.64 -12.25 -18.42
C ALA A 82 -7.24 -13.12 -19.62
N MET A 83 -6.06 -12.88 -20.22
CA MET A 83 -5.53 -13.70 -21.30
C MET A 83 -5.30 -15.15 -20.86
N ALA A 84 -4.75 -15.35 -19.66
CA ALA A 84 -4.59 -16.68 -19.08
C ALA A 84 -5.93 -17.41 -18.91
N ASN A 85 -6.99 -16.67 -18.53
CA ASN A 85 -8.33 -17.22 -18.30
C ASN A 85 -8.96 -17.84 -19.55
N ILE A 86 -8.68 -17.32 -20.75
CA ILE A 86 -9.20 -17.80 -22.04
C ILE A 86 -8.17 -18.58 -22.88
N SER A 87 -6.98 -18.86 -22.34
CA SER A 87 -5.89 -19.54 -23.06
C SER A 87 -6.30 -20.91 -23.64
N VAL A 88 -7.06 -21.72 -22.89
CA VAL A 88 -7.56 -23.02 -23.37
C VAL A 88 -8.58 -22.86 -24.50
N ILE A 89 -9.41 -21.82 -24.44
CA ILE A 89 -10.38 -21.50 -25.50
C ILE A 89 -9.63 -21.12 -26.77
N GLN A 90 -8.59 -20.28 -26.67
CA GLN A 90 -7.73 -19.91 -27.80
C GLN A 90 -7.08 -21.15 -28.43
N LEU A 91 -6.56 -22.08 -27.62
CA LEU A 91 -5.97 -23.33 -28.11
C LEU A 91 -7.00 -24.20 -28.85
N LYS A 92 -8.24 -24.29 -28.36
CA LYS A 92 -9.32 -25.02 -29.05
C LYS A 92 -9.65 -24.42 -30.41
N LEU A 93 -9.72 -23.09 -30.50
CA LEU A 93 -9.94 -22.38 -31.76
C LEU A 93 -8.80 -22.61 -32.75
N GLN A 94 -7.54 -22.53 -32.30
CA GLN A 94 -6.36 -22.83 -33.13
C GLN A 94 -6.36 -24.27 -33.65
N ALA A 95 -6.86 -25.21 -32.86
CA ALA A 95 -7.04 -26.61 -33.27
C ALA A 95 -8.29 -26.84 -34.15
N GLY A 96 -9.04 -25.80 -34.51
CA GLY A 96 -10.26 -25.89 -35.32
C GLY A 96 -11.45 -26.53 -34.60
N ARG A 97 -11.42 -26.62 -33.27
CA ARG A 97 -12.52 -27.18 -32.47
C ARG A 97 -13.64 -26.16 -32.32
N LYS A 98 -14.89 -26.64 -32.36
CA LYS A 98 -16.06 -25.84 -31.96
C LYS A 98 -16.06 -25.65 -30.45
N LEU A 99 -16.37 -24.44 -30.01
CA LEU A 99 -16.54 -24.10 -28.59
C LEU A 99 -17.89 -24.60 -28.08
N THR A 100 -17.97 -24.91 -26.79
CA THR A 100 -19.26 -25.07 -26.10
C THR A 100 -19.90 -23.72 -25.84
N GLN A 101 -21.20 -23.71 -25.50
CA GLN A 101 -21.91 -22.47 -25.15
C GLN A 101 -21.27 -21.76 -23.95
N GLU A 102 -20.80 -22.51 -22.96
CA GLU A 102 -20.12 -21.98 -21.78
C GLU A 102 -18.79 -21.32 -22.16
N GLU A 103 -18.02 -21.94 -23.05
CA GLU A 103 -16.76 -21.38 -23.55
C GLU A 103 -16.96 -20.13 -24.37
N THR A 104 -17.98 -20.07 -25.23
CA THR A 104 -18.33 -18.85 -25.97
C THR A 104 -18.74 -17.73 -25.02
N THR A 105 -19.52 -18.05 -23.99
CA THR A 105 -19.95 -17.05 -22.99
C THR A 105 -18.75 -16.50 -22.24
N ARG A 106 -17.86 -17.38 -21.78
CA ARG A 106 -16.64 -17.01 -21.07
C ARG A 106 -15.69 -16.19 -21.95
N LEU A 107 -15.51 -16.58 -23.21
CA LEU A 107 -14.70 -15.83 -24.16
C LEU A 107 -15.19 -14.39 -24.30
N ASN A 108 -16.49 -14.20 -24.54
CA ASN A 108 -17.06 -12.87 -24.74
C ASN A 108 -16.92 -12.00 -23.48
N VAL A 109 -17.29 -12.53 -22.31
CA VAL A 109 -17.21 -11.78 -21.05
C VAL A 109 -15.76 -11.38 -20.71
N VAL A 110 -14.78 -12.25 -20.99
CA VAL A 110 -13.37 -11.93 -20.76
C VAL A 110 -12.85 -10.91 -21.78
N LEU A 111 -13.31 -10.95 -23.04
CA LEU A 111 -12.98 -9.93 -24.03
C LEU A 111 -13.56 -8.56 -23.63
N ASP A 112 -14.81 -8.51 -23.20
CA ASP A 112 -15.44 -7.27 -22.67
C ASP A 112 -14.65 -6.72 -21.48
N TYR A 113 -14.17 -7.60 -20.59
CA TYR A 113 -13.32 -7.22 -19.47
C TYR A 113 -11.97 -6.67 -19.92
N ILE A 114 -11.31 -7.30 -20.90
CA ILE A 114 -10.03 -6.82 -21.47
C ILE A 114 -10.20 -5.43 -22.08
N GLU A 115 -11.29 -5.20 -22.83
CA GLU A 115 -11.62 -3.89 -23.39
C GLU A 115 -11.83 -2.85 -22.28
N ALA A 116 -12.61 -3.19 -21.25
CA ALA A 116 -12.84 -2.31 -20.10
C ALA A 116 -11.54 -1.96 -19.36
N VAL A 117 -10.66 -2.95 -19.09
CA VAL A 117 -9.37 -2.71 -18.43
C VAL A 117 -8.45 -1.85 -19.29
N THR A 118 -8.44 -2.09 -20.61
CA THR A 118 -7.63 -1.31 -21.55
C THR A 118 -8.09 0.15 -21.61
N ALA A 119 -9.40 0.39 -21.52
CA ALA A 119 -10.00 1.73 -21.49
C ALA A 119 -9.84 2.47 -20.15
N THR A 120 -9.47 1.77 -19.07
CA THR A 120 -9.24 2.39 -17.76
C THR A 120 -8.10 3.40 -17.83
N ASP A 121 -8.39 4.63 -17.41
CA ASP A 121 -7.46 5.75 -17.32
C ASP A 121 -6.65 5.69 -16.02
N THR A 122 -5.38 5.30 -16.13
CA THR A 122 -4.44 5.16 -15.01
C THR A 122 -3.88 6.50 -14.52
N SER A 123 -4.07 7.59 -15.27
CA SER A 123 -3.62 8.93 -14.86
C SER A 123 -4.43 9.52 -13.69
N THR A 124 -5.55 8.88 -13.33
CA THR A 124 -6.40 9.28 -12.21
C THR A 124 -5.97 8.67 -10.87
N ALA A 125 -4.80 8.02 -10.82
CA ALA A 125 -4.29 7.39 -9.60
C ALA A 125 -4.19 8.38 -8.42
N PRO A 126 -4.55 7.95 -7.20
CA PRO A 126 -4.92 6.58 -6.81
C PRO A 126 -6.40 6.22 -7.02
N ASP A 127 -7.24 7.17 -7.44
CA ASP A 127 -8.71 7.06 -7.46
C ASP A 127 -9.25 6.34 -8.71
N ILE A 128 -8.73 5.14 -8.98
CA ILE A 128 -9.07 4.34 -10.17
C ILE A 128 -10.14 3.29 -9.83
N ILE A 129 -11.23 3.31 -10.59
CA ILE A 129 -12.27 2.27 -10.55
C ILE A 129 -11.89 1.14 -11.52
N TRP A 130 -11.39 0.03 -10.98
CA TRP A 130 -11.01 -1.12 -11.79
C TRP A 130 -12.23 -1.96 -12.19
N PRO A 131 -12.30 -2.44 -13.44
CA PRO A 131 -13.31 -3.42 -13.84
C PRO A 131 -13.26 -4.68 -12.97
N VAL A 132 -14.41 -5.31 -12.77
CA VAL A 132 -14.52 -6.53 -11.95
C VAL A 132 -14.17 -7.74 -12.81
N PHE A 133 -13.19 -8.52 -12.38
CA PHE A 133 -12.78 -9.73 -13.09
C PHE A 133 -13.92 -10.74 -13.15
N PRO A 134 -14.22 -11.31 -14.34
CA PRO A 134 -15.32 -12.25 -14.46
C PRO A 134 -15.00 -13.57 -13.75
N ALA A 135 -15.97 -14.07 -12.98
CA ALA A 135 -15.81 -15.33 -12.27
C ALA A 135 -15.59 -16.49 -13.26
N SER A 136 -14.63 -17.36 -12.95
CA SER A 136 -14.40 -18.61 -13.66
C SER A 136 -15.56 -19.58 -13.37
N ARG A 137 -16.62 -19.56 -14.16
CA ARG A 137 -17.46 -20.74 -14.37
C ARG A 137 -17.10 -21.31 -15.74
#